data_AF-A0A671PY14-F1
#
_entry.id   AF-A0A671PY14-F1
#
_cell.length_a   1.000
_cell.length_b   1.000
_cell.length_c   1.000
_cell.angle_alpha   90.00
_cell.angle_beta   90.00
_cell.angle_gamma   90.00
#
_symmetry.space_group_name_H-M   'P 1'
#
loop_
_entity.id
_entity.type
_entity.pdbx_description
1 polymer ?
#
loop_
_entity_poly.entity_id
_entity_poly.type
_entity_poly.pdbx_seq_one_letter_code
_entity_poly.pdbx_strand_id
1 'polypeptide(L)'
;MGFGTNSELMDGRSKVSFCSGSCHAEHILQVLNSYRRSGTFTDVVLQVDGCEFPCHRATLCASSLYFRSMFNSSGFQENRQPAVKLQGISSAAMDSLLDFMYEGRLKLDEENVESVFQAADRLDVPVLSKACVQFLQERVSHSNCLGLMDFASLYVLQPLQEQCQTLLYQDFQQVLRHDEFLGLPKARVLELLACERLQVTEEVLVTAALRWVHHWPDERKQDLRELLERLRLPLLDPAFFTGALEADELVQECAELRPLLQEARMYRVFGREVQSERTRPRRCSGWAEVIFVIGGCDKNGFSRLSFTEKLNVSSGEWTSAAALPGYSKSEFAACELQNDIYVSGTYHLCMYQVSQIILPIFCQNKNMRVGTGESEELKT
;
A
#
# COMPACT_ATOMS: atom_id res chain seq x y z
N MET A 1 23.91 66.43 58.90
CA MET A 1 23.17 65.23 59.34
C MET A 1 23.95 64.04 58.75
N GLY A 2 25.00 63.56 59.42
CA GLY A 2 25.01 62.45 60.41
C GLY A 2 25.02 61.08 59.71
N PHE A 3 25.76 60.03 60.05
CA PHE A 3 26.91 59.74 60.93
C PHE A 3 27.30 58.25 60.65
N GLY A 4 28.59 57.86 60.68
CA GLY A 4 29.06 56.47 60.94
C GLY A 4 29.05 55.48 59.77
N THR A 5 29.96 54.50 59.60
CA THR A 5 31.14 54.03 60.35
C THR A 5 32.00 53.13 59.44
N ASN A 6 33.28 53.00 59.78
CA ASN A 6 34.30 52.17 59.14
C ASN A 6 34.04 50.65 59.17
N SER A 7 34.69 49.98 58.21
CA SER A 7 35.18 48.60 58.15
C SER A 7 34.20 47.43 58.16
N GLU A 8 34.16 46.72 57.04
CA GLU A 8 34.36 45.26 57.03
C GLU A 8 35.02 44.83 55.70
N LEU A 9 36.04 43.99 55.83
CA LEU A 9 36.90 43.44 54.79
C LEU A 9 36.30 42.15 54.20
N MET A 10 36.71 41.83 52.96
CA MET A 10 36.82 40.50 52.31
C MET A 10 35.76 40.08 51.26
N ASP A 11 36.30 40.03 50.04
CA ASP A 11 36.13 39.02 48.98
C ASP A 11 34.73 38.76 48.39
N GLY A 12 34.33 39.66 47.49
CA GLY A 12 33.27 39.39 46.51
C GLY A 12 33.85 39.35 45.10
N ARG A 13 34.62 38.30 44.75
CA ARG A 13 34.97 38.04 43.34
C ARG A 13 33.69 37.98 42.51
N SER A 14 33.44 39.02 41.73
CA SER A 14 32.42 39.08 40.70
C SER A 14 32.68 37.94 39.70
N LYS A 15 31.94 36.84 39.81
CA LYS A 15 32.03 35.73 38.88
C LYS A 15 31.51 36.18 37.51
N VAL A 16 32.42 36.46 36.59
CA VAL A 16 32.09 36.67 35.18
C VAL A 16 32.01 35.30 34.52
N SER A 17 30.85 34.96 33.95
CA SER A 17 30.72 33.76 33.11
C SER A 17 31.06 34.13 31.67
N PHE A 18 32.03 33.42 31.09
CA PHE A 18 32.41 33.53 29.68
C PHE A 18 31.85 32.32 28.92
N CYS A 19 31.16 32.57 27.82
CA CYS A 19 30.67 31.54 26.90
C CYS A 19 31.25 31.86 25.52
N SER A 20 31.99 30.93 24.90
CA SER A 20 32.60 31.17 23.59
C SER A 20 31.59 31.07 22.42
N GLY A 21 30.28 31.01 22.71
CA GLY A 21 29.20 30.93 21.73
C GLY A 21 28.94 29.51 21.21
N SER A 22 27.95 29.38 20.32
CA SER A 22 27.51 28.10 19.74
C SER A 22 28.54 27.42 18.83
N CYS A 23 29.59 28.13 18.40
CA CYS A 23 30.61 27.63 17.48
C CYS A 23 31.71 26.79 18.14
N HIS A 24 31.82 26.78 19.48
CA HIS A 24 32.89 26.04 20.16
C HIS A 24 32.83 24.54 19.91
N ALA A 25 31.65 23.95 20.03
CA ALA A 25 31.43 22.51 19.85
C ALA A 25 31.70 22.08 18.39
N GLU A 26 31.26 22.89 17.42
CA GLU A 26 31.53 22.66 16.01
C GLU A 26 33.03 22.69 15.71
N HIS A 27 33.75 23.68 16.25
CA HIS A 27 35.19 23.77 16.09
C HIS A 27 35.92 22.55 16.67
N ILE A 28 35.52 22.08 17.86
CA ILE A 28 36.08 20.86 18.45
C ILE A 28 35.85 19.65 17.54
N LEU A 29 34.64 19.47 17.02
CA LEU A 29 34.32 18.37 16.10
C LEU A 29 35.14 18.43 14.81
N GLN A 30 35.32 19.61 14.23
CA GLN A 30 36.17 19.82 13.06
C GLN A 30 37.64 19.43 13.34
N VAL A 31 38.17 19.81 14.51
CA VAL A 31 39.52 19.43 14.94
C VAL A 31 39.62 17.90 15.12
N LEU A 32 38.64 17.27 15.78
CA LEU A 32 38.59 15.80 15.93
C LEU A 32 38.51 15.08 14.58
N ASN A 33 37.80 15.64 13.60
CA ASN A 33 37.75 15.09 12.25
C ASN A 33 39.12 15.18 11.55
N SER A 34 39.85 16.28 11.75
CA SER A 34 41.22 16.41 11.23
C SER A 34 42.16 15.34 11.81
N TYR A 35 42.04 15.07 13.11
CA TYR A 35 42.80 14.02 13.79
C TYR A 35 42.42 12.62 13.28
N ARG A 36 41.13 12.37 13.03
CA ARG A 36 40.64 11.12 12.43
C ARG A 36 41.31 10.89 11.08
N ARG A 37 41.29 11.89 10.19
CA ARG A 37 41.85 11.80 8.83
C ARG A 37 43.37 11.62 8.82
N SER A 38 44.08 12.14 9.81
CA SER A 38 45.54 11.95 9.96
C SER A 38 45.93 10.72 10.78
N GLY A 39 44.97 9.99 11.39
CA GLY A 39 45.23 8.90 12.32
C GLY A 39 45.82 9.34 13.67
N THR A 40 45.74 10.63 14.00
CA THR A 40 46.28 11.17 15.26
C THR A 40 45.29 10.89 16.39
N PHE A 41 45.77 10.38 17.53
CA PHE A 41 44.95 10.08 18.72
C PHE A 41 43.79 9.08 18.52
N THR A 42 43.72 8.42 17.36
CA THR A 42 42.74 7.35 17.12
C THR A 42 43.09 6.12 17.95
N ASP A 43 42.10 5.55 18.62
CA ASP A 43 42.23 4.44 19.57
C ASP A 43 41.44 3.19 19.14
N VAL A 44 40.87 3.21 17.93
CA VAL A 44 40.24 2.05 17.28
C VAL A 44 40.30 2.17 15.76
N VAL A 45 40.37 1.03 15.07
CA VAL A 45 40.26 0.92 13.61
C VAL A 45 39.02 0.09 13.27
N LEU A 46 38.07 0.66 12.51
CA LEU A 46 36.95 -0.11 11.99
C LEU A 46 37.36 -0.76 10.67
N GLN A 47 37.19 -2.07 10.55
CA GLN A 47 37.46 -2.84 9.34
C GLN A 47 36.14 -3.17 8.66
N VAL A 48 35.87 -2.53 7.52
CA VAL A 48 34.62 -2.64 6.77
C VAL A 48 34.94 -2.87 5.31
N ASP A 49 34.42 -3.95 4.73
CA ASP A 49 34.57 -4.25 3.30
C ASP A 49 36.04 -4.22 2.80
N GLY A 50 36.97 -4.71 3.64
CA GLY A 50 38.40 -4.69 3.34
C GLY A 50 39.11 -3.34 3.53
N CYS A 51 38.37 -2.27 3.81
CA CYS A 51 38.90 -0.95 4.12
C CYS A 51 39.08 -0.75 5.63
N GLU A 52 40.07 0.07 6.01
CA GLU A 52 40.37 0.41 7.40
C GLU A 52 40.04 1.88 7.69
N PHE A 53 39.30 2.12 8.78
CA PHE A 53 38.85 3.44 9.19
C PHE A 53 39.34 3.74 10.62
N PRO A 54 40.48 4.44 10.79
CA PRO A 54 40.95 4.85 12.11
C PRO A 54 40.00 5.90 12.70
N CYS A 55 39.55 5.68 13.94
CA CYS A 55 38.50 6.47 14.59
C CYS A 55 38.81 6.67 16.09
N HIS A 56 38.01 7.54 16.72
CA HIS A 56 38.04 7.75 18.17
C HIS A 56 36.82 7.08 18.81
N ARG A 57 37.04 6.15 19.75
CA ARG A 57 35.97 5.45 20.49
C ARG A 57 35.01 6.42 21.15
N ALA A 58 35.53 7.52 21.72
CA ALA A 58 34.71 8.55 22.35
C ALA A 58 33.68 9.17 21.39
N THR A 59 34.08 9.51 20.16
CA THR A 59 33.18 10.07 19.15
C THR A 59 32.17 9.02 18.68
N LEU A 60 32.61 7.78 18.42
CA LEU A 60 31.72 6.69 18.03
C LEU A 60 30.66 6.42 19.11
N CYS A 61 31.05 6.33 20.38
CA CYS A 61 30.14 6.15 21.53
C CYS A 61 29.18 7.32 21.75
N ALA A 62 29.60 8.55 21.41
CA ALA A 62 28.75 9.72 21.52
C ALA A 62 27.60 9.66 20.51
N SER A 63 27.89 9.20 19.28
CA SER A 63 26.95 9.23 18.16
C SER A 63 26.18 7.93 17.93
N SER A 64 26.62 6.81 18.49
CA SER A 64 26.04 5.47 18.26
C SER A 64 25.87 4.70 19.56
N LEU A 65 24.65 4.19 19.79
CA LEU A 65 24.36 3.33 20.94
C LEU A 65 24.97 1.93 20.78
N TYR A 66 25.11 1.44 19.55
CA TYR A 66 25.81 0.20 19.23
C TYR A 66 27.27 0.26 19.73
N PHE A 67 28.03 1.27 19.31
CA PHE A 67 29.42 1.42 19.73
C PHE A 67 29.54 1.68 21.23
N ARG A 68 28.64 2.46 21.81
CA ARG A 68 28.57 2.66 23.27
C ARG A 68 28.42 1.34 24.01
N SER A 69 27.53 0.47 23.54
CA SER A 69 27.28 -0.83 24.15
C SER A 69 28.49 -1.76 23.96
N MET A 70 29.05 -1.82 22.76
CA MET A 70 30.21 -2.64 22.41
C MET A 70 31.46 -2.29 23.23
N PHE A 71 31.77 -0.99 23.39
CA PHE A 71 32.97 -0.54 24.10
C PHE A 71 32.79 -0.46 25.62
N ASN A 72 31.57 -0.28 26.15
CA ASN A 72 31.36 -0.27 27.61
C ASN A 72 31.13 -1.67 28.21
N SER A 73 30.74 -2.65 27.40
CA SER A 73 30.48 -4.00 27.91
C SER A 73 31.77 -4.71 28.28
N SER A 74 31.89 -5.13 29.53
CA SER A 74 33.03 -5.90 30.05
C SER A 74 33.13 -7.33 29.50
N GLY A 75 32.11 -7.80 28.78
CA GLY A 75 32.00 -9.18 28.27
C GLY A 75 32.38 -9.41 26.80
N PHE A 76 32.65 -8.36 26.01
CA PHE A 76 33.03 -8.50 24.59
C PHE A 76 34.54 -8.39 24.40
N GLN A 77 35.12 -9.28 23.59
CA GLN A 77 36.57 -9.27 23.31
C GLN A 77 36.98 -7.99 22.56
N GLU A 78 36.07 -7.43 21.79
CA GLU A 78 36.15 -6.19 21.01
C GLU A 78 36.44 -4.97 21.88
N ASN A 79 36.06 -4.99 23.16
CA ASN A 79 36.34 -3.90 24.10
C ASN A 79 37.86 -3.66 24.21
N ARG A 80 38.69 -4.70 24.08
CA ARG A 80 40.16 -4.59 24.18
C ARG A 80 40.88 -4.63 22.84
N GLN A 81 40.16 -4.88 21.74
CA GLN A 81 40.79 -5.00 20.44
C GLN A 81 41.04 -3.62 19.81
N PRO A 82 42.21 -3.40 19.19
CA PRO A 82 42.50 -2.16 18.47
C PRO A 82 41.75 -2.09 17.13
N ALA A 83 41.25 -3.22 16.61
CA ALA A 83 40.51 -3.30 15.36
C ALA A 83 39.15 -3.99 15.57
N VAL A 84 38.09 -3.45 14.96
CA VAL A 84 36.73 -3.97 15.03
C VAL A 84 36.23 -4.26 13.62
N LYS A 85 35.90 -5.53 13.33
CA LYS A 85 35.40 -5.93 12.02
C LYS A 85 33.88 -5.81 11.95
N LEU A 86 33.38 -5.01 11.02
CA LEU A 86 31.95 -4.83 10.78
C LEU A 86 31.58 -5.49 9.45
N GLN A 87 30.58 -6.36 9.49
CA GLN A 87 30.08 -7.07 8.31
C GLN A 87 28.77 -6.43 7.84
N GLY A 88 28.48 -6.54 6.54
CA GLY A 88 27.21 -6.09 5.95
C GLY A 88 26.99 -4.57 6.00
N ILE A 89 28.07 -3.80 5.96
CA ILE A 89 28.08 -2.35 5.71
C ILE A 89 29.09 -2.13 4.59
N SER A 90 28.77 -1.31 3.59
CA SER A 90 29.71 -0.95 2.53
C SER A 90 30.72 0.08 3.04
N SER A 91 31.92 0.09 2.46
CA SER A 91 32.94 1.11 2.79
C SER A 91 32.44 2.54 2.55
N ALA A 92 31.68 2.78 1.48
CA ALA A 92 31.09 4.09 1.17
C ALA A 92 30.02 4.54 2.19
N ALA A 93 29.16 3.62 2.65
CA ALA A 93 28.18 3.94 3.68
C ALA A 93 28.86 4.22 5.03
N MET A 94 29.91 3.47 5.36
CA MET A 94 30.71 3.72 6.56
C MET A 94 31.40 5.10 6.51
N ASP A 95 32.00 5.45 5.38
CA ASP A 95 32.65 6.76 5.21
C ASP A 95 31.65 7.91 5.39
N SER A 96 30.48 7.80 4.76
CA SER A 96 29.38 8.76 4.91
C SER A 96 28.93 8.87 6.38
N LEU A 97 28.75 7.74 7.06
CA LEU A 97 28.34 7.70 8.46
C LEU A 97 29.40 8.32 9.39
N LEU A 98 30.69 8.10 9.13
CA LEU A 98 31.78 8.75 9.87
C LEU A 98 31.84 10.25 9.61
N ASP A 99 31.66 10.69 8.35
CA ASP A 99 31.56 12.12 8.03
C ASP A 99 30.37 12.76 8.77
N PHE A 100 29.24 12.08 8.87
CA PHE A 100 28.13 12.54 9.71
C PHE A 100 28.50 12.62 11.19
N MET A 101 29.13 11.57 11.76
CA MET A 101 29.50 11.53 13.18
C MET A 101 30.50 12.63 13.58
N TYR A 102 31.37 13.03 12.65
CA TYR A 102 32.44 14.00 12.91
C TYR A 102 32.13 15.42 12.41
N GLU A 103 31.23 15.60 11.44
CA GLU A 103 30.88 16.91 10.87
C GLU A 103 29.43 17.33 11.16
N GLY A 104 28.57 16.41 11.62
CA GLY A 104 27.14 16.66 11.86
C GLY A 104 26.32 16.86 10.58
N ARG A 105 26.89 16.58 9.41
CA ARG A 105 26.27 16.78 8.09
C ARG A 105 26.58 15.62 7.15
N LEU A 106 25.66 15.32 6.25
CA LEU A 106 25.79 14.28 5.24
C LEU A 106 24.96 14.69 4.01
N LYS A 107 25.42 14.33 2.81
CA LYS A 107 24.67 14.53 1.57
C LYS A 107 23.97 13.23 1.18
N LEU A 108 22.65 13.21 1.29
CA LEU A 108 21.82 12.08 0.84
C LEU A 108 21.44 12.27 -0.62
N ASP A 109 21.46 11.17 -1.36
CA ASP A 109 20.96 11.05 -2.72
C ASP A 109 20.27 9.70 -2.92
N GLU A 110 19.67 9.49 -4.09
CA GLU A 110 18.92 8.26 -4.42
C GLU A 110 19.81 7.00 -4.48
N GLU A 111 21.11 7.16 -4.73
CA GLU A 111 22.05 6.04 -4.84
C GLU A 111 22.57 5.58 -3.46
N ASN A 112 22.76 6.53 -2.54
CA ASN A 112 23.40 6.25 -1.25
C ASN A 112 22.40 6.01 -0.10
N VAL A 113 21.19 6.56 -0.17
CA VAL A 113 20.28 6.66 0.98
C VAL A 113 19.94 5.31 1.60
N GLU A 114 19.72 4.27 0.80
CA GLU A 114 19.40 2.93 1.31
C GLU A 114 20.59 2.35 2.08
N SER A 115 21.79 2.41 1.50
CA SER A 115 23.00 1.89 2.15
C SER A 115 23.37 2.65 3.44
N VAL A 116 23.17 3.97 3.43
CA VAL A 116 23.38 4.83 4.61
C VAL A 116 22.35 4.53 5.68
N PHE A 117 21.07 4.38 5.33
CA PHE A 117 20.02 3.98 6.25
C PHE A 117 20.36 2.63 6.90
N GLN A 118 20.73 1.62 6.11
CA GLN A 118 21.07 0.29 6.62
C GLN A 118 22.22 0.34 7.62
N ALA A 119 23.26 1.14 7.33
CA ALA A 119 24.38 1.34 8.24
C ALA A 119 23.96 2.07 9.52
N ALA A 120 23.14 3.12 9.40
CA ALA A 120 22.66 3.92 10.52
C ALA A 120 21.73 3.14 11.44
N ASP A 121 20.82 2.33 10.90
CA ASP A 121 19.93 1.44 11.64
C ASP A 121 20.74 0.37 12.39
N ARG A 122 21.67 -0.29 11.68
CA ARG A 122 22.53 -1.33 12.26
C ARG A 122 23.46 -0.83 13.36
N LEU A 123 24.03 0.36 13.18
CA LEU A 123 24.92 0.99 14.15
C LEU A 123 24.17 1.85 15.16
N ASP A 124 22.83 1.82 15.16
CA ASP A 124 21.97 2.55 16.08
C ASP A 124 22.35 4.04 16.18
N VAL A 125 22.19 4.74 15.04
CA VAL A 125 22.35 6.19 14.85
C VAL A 125 20.99 6.81 14.47
N PRO A 126 20.04 6.96 15.42
CA PRO A 126 18.63 7.23 15.11
C PRO A 126 18.39 8.53 14.36
N VAL A 127 19.21 9.55 14.61
CA VAL A 127 19.09 10.87 13.94
C VAL A 127 19.31 10.71 12.43
N LEU A 128 20.30 9.90 12.03
CA LEU A 128 20.61 9.67 10.64
C LEU A 128 19.59 8.73 9.99
N SER A 129 19.18 7.66 10.68
CA SER A 129 18.13 6.76 10.19
C SER A 129 16.84 7.54 9.90
N LYS A 130 16.44 8.43 10.81
CA LYS A 130 15.25 9.28 10.64
C LYS A 130 15.37 10.25 9.46
N ALA A 131 16.54 10.85 9.26
CA ALA A 131 16.81 11.72 8.11
C ALA A 131 16.71 10.96 6.78
N CYS A 132 17.21 9.72 6.73
CA CYS A 132 17.11 8.87 5.54
C CYS A 132 15.64 8.49 5.25
N VAL A 133 14.87 8.11 6.28
CA VAL A 133 13.43 7.82 6.09
C VAL A 133 12.68 9.04 5.56
N GLN A 134 12.94 10.23 6.12
CA GLN A 134 12.33 11.46 5.64
C GLN A 134 12.69 11.73 4.16
N PHE A 135 13.95 11.55 3.78
CA PHE A 135 14.38 11.69 2.39
C PHE A 135 13.62 10.74 1.46
N LEU A 136 13.46 9.47 1.86
CA LEU A 136 12.69 8.49 1.09
C LEU A 136 11.21 8.88 0.97
N GLN A 137 10.59 9.35 2.05
CA GLN A 137 9.18 9.79 2.07
C GLN A 137 8.92 10.97 1.12
N GLU A 138 9.85 11.92 1.02
CA GLU A 138 9.75 13.07 0.11
C GLU A 138 9.91 12.69 -1.36
N ARG A 139 10.39 11.46 -1.66
CA ARG A 139 10.72 10.97 -3.00
C ARG A 139 9.93 9.73 -3.43
N VAL A 140 8.89 9.35 -2.69
CA VAL A 140 7.98 8.27 -3.09
C VAL A 140 7.30 8.62 -4.42
N SER A 141 7.34 7.70 -5.37
CA SER A 141 6.81 7.86 -6.73
C SER A 141 6.25 6.54 -7.26
N HIS A 142 5.54 6.56 -8.40
CA HIS A 142 4.99 5.35 -9.01
C HIS A 142 6.05 4.35 -9.47
N SER A 143 7.30 4.78 -9.69
CA SER A 143 8.40 3.95 -10.20
C SER A 143 9.25 3.26 -9.13
N ASN A 144 9.16 3.70 -7.88
CA ASN A 144 9.93 3.15 -6.75
C ASN A 144 9.03 2.69 -5.59
N CYS A 145 7.71 2.80 -5.72
CA CYS A 145 6.77 2.51 -4.65
C CYS A 145 6.83 1.05 -4.20
N LEU A 146 7.10 0.10 -5.09
CA LEU A 146 7.10 -1.32 -4.74
C LEU A 146 8.35 -1.66 -3.91
N GLY A 147 9.51 -1.21 -4.36
CA GLY A 147 10.79 -1.37 -3.66
C GLY A 147 10.78 -0.65 -2.32
N LEU A 148 10.29 0.60 -2.26
CA LEU A 148 10.17 1.33 -1.00
C LEU A 148 9.19 0.69 -0.02
N MET A 149 8.12 0.07 -0.52
CA MET A 149 7.19 -0.67 0.34
C MET A 149 7.83 -1.93 0.93
N ASP A 150 8.61 -2.67 0.15
CA ASP A 150 9.31 -3.85 0.62
C ASP A 150 10.45 -3.46 1.58
N PHE A 151 11.18 -2.39 1.28
CA PHE A 151 12.17 -1.77 2.18
C PHE A 151 11.53 -1.33 3.50
N ALA A 152 10.41 -0.61 3.45
CA ALA A 152 9.70 -0.18 4.65
C ALA A 152 9.18 -1.36 5.47
N SER A 153 8.78 -2.46 4.81
CA SER A 153 8.34 -3.67 5.50
C SER A 153 9.50 -4.39 6.18
N LEU A 154 10.68 -4.44 5.54
CA LEU A 154 11.89 -5.07 6.08
C LEU A 154 12.39 -4.38 7.36
N TYR A 155 12.33 -3.04 7.40
CA TYR A 155 12.80 -2.23 8.53
C TYR A 155 11.68 -1.71 9.44
N VAL A 156 10.44 -2.18 9.25
CA VAL A 156 9.26 -1.81 10.05
C VAL A 156 9.04 -0.29 10.09
N LEU A 157 9.22 0.37 8.94
CA LEU A 157 9.06 1.83 8.76
C LEU A 157 7.60 2.16 8.44
N GLN A 158 6.73 2.09 9.44
CA GLN A 158 5.28 2.26 9.27
C GLN A 158 4.87 3.52 8.50
N PRO A 159 5.41 4.74 8.74
CA PRO A 159 5.00 5.93 8.01
C PRO A 159 5.31 5.89 6.51
N LEU A 160 6.45 5.29 6.13
CA LEU A 160 6.82 5.11 4.73
C LEU A 160 5.95 4.03 4.08
N GLN A 161 5.68 2.95 4.81
CA GLN A 161 4.83 1.85 4.35
C GLN A 161 3.40 2.33 4.06
N GLU A 162 2.79 3.12 4.96
CA GLU A 162 1.44 3.67 4.78
C GLU A 162 1.36 4.61 3.57
N GLN A 163 2.37 5.43 3.35
CA GLN A 163 2.46 6.32 2.19
C GLN A 163 2.55 5.53 0.88
N CYS A 164 3.42 4.51 0.82
CA CYS A 164 3.54 3.65 -0.35
C CYS A 164 2.25 2.86 -0.61
N GLN A 165 1.62 2.30 0.43
CA GLN A 165 0.34 1.60 0.29
C GLN A 165 -0.78 2.51 -0.24
N THR A 166 -0.83 3.75 0.23
CA THR A 166 -1.82 4.73 -0.25
C THR A 166 -1.65 5.00 -1.74
N LEU A 167 -0.41 5.26 -2.19
CA LEU A 167 -0.10 5.45 -3.61
C LEU A 167 -0.43 4.19 -4.42
N LEU A 168 -0.05 3.02 -3.91
CA LEU A 168 -0.31 1.74 -4.57
C LEU A 168 -1.80 1.49 -4.79
N TYR A 169 -2.66 1.72 -3.78
CA TYR A 169 -4.08 1.43 -3.90
C TYR A 169 -4.84 2.43 -4.78
N GLN A 170 -4.39 3.69 -4.81
CA GLN A 170 -5.01 4.75 -5.61
C GLN A 170 -4.57 4.69 -7.07
N ASP A 171 -3.26 4.55 -7.32
CA ASP A 171 -2.67 4.71 -8.66
C ASP A 171 -2.02 3.42 -9.18
N PHE A 172 -2.54 2.24 -8.78
CA PHE A 172 -1.94 0.95 -9.16
C PHE A 172 -1.70 0.81 -10.66
N GLN A 173 -2.62 1.31 -11.49
CA GLN A 173 -2.47 1.28 -12.95
C GLN A 173 -1.22 2.02 -13.45
N GLN A 174 -0.77 3.08 -12.77
CA GLN A 174 0.48 3.77 -13.11
C GLN A 174 1.69 2.99 -12.61
N VAL A 175 1.63 2.45 -11.39
CA VAL A 175 2.70 1.60 -10.82
C VAL A 175 3.00 0.41 -11.74
N LEU A 176 1.96 -0.24 -12.25
CA LEU A 176 2.06 -1.37 -13.19
C LEU A 176 2.75 -1.04 -14.52
N ARG A 177 2.96 0.23 -14.87
CA ARG A 177 3.65 0.65 -16.10
C ARG A 177 5.17 0.63 -15.95
N HIS A 178 5.68 0.76 -14.73
CA HIS A 178 7.11 0.80 -14.48
C HIS A 178 7.75 -0.60 -14.47
N ASP A 179 9.04 -0.66 -14.77
CA ASP A 179 9.79 -1.92 -14.90
C ASP A 179 10.05 -2.59 -13.54
N GLU A 180 9.95 -1.84 -12.45
CA GLU A 180 10.03 -2.37 -11.07
C GLU A 180 9.04 -3.53 -10.85
N PHE A 181 7.84 -3.44 -11.42
CA PHE A 181 6.85 -4.52 -11.38
C PHE A 181 7.33 -5.80 -12.08
N LEU A 182 8.07 -5.69 -13.19
CA LEU A 182 8.55 -6.84 -13.97
C LEU A 182 9.64 -7.62 -13.23
N GLY A 183 10.40 -6.94 -12.37
CA GLY A 183 11.43 -7.54 -11.52
C GLY A 183 10.90 -8.26 -10.29
N LEU A 184 9.60 -8.15 -9.97
CA LEU A 184 9.03 -8.77 -8.77
C LEU A 184 9.06 -10.30 -8.82
N PRO A 185 9.26 -10.97 -7.66
CA PRO A 185 9.11 -12.41 -7.55
C PRO A 185 7.64 -12.82 -7.66
N LYS A 186 7.39 -14.04 -8.16
CA LYS A 186 6.04 -14.62 -8.34
C LYS A 186 5.14 -14.43 -7.12
N ALA A 187 5.65 -14.73 -5.92
CA ALA A 187 4.88 -14.63 -4.67
C ALA A 187 4.32 -13.22 -4.45
N ARG A 188 5.11 -12.19 -4.77
CA ARG A 188 4.71 -10.79 -4.62
C ARG A 188 3.66 -10.39 -5.65
N VAL A 189 3.82 -10.84 -6.89
CA VAL A 189 2.83 -10.61 -7.95
C VAL A 189 1.49 -11.25 -7.59
N LEU A 190 1.49 -12.50 -7.10
CA LEU A 190 0.27 -13.18 -6.66
C LEU A 190 -0.44 -12.44 -5.52
N GLU A 191 0.32 -11.89 -4.57
CA GLU A 191 -0.23 -11.08 -3.47
C GLU A 191 -0.89 -9.80 -4.00
N LEU A 192 -0.23 -9.10 -4.94
CA LEU A 192 -0.79 -7.90 -5.58
C LEU A 192 -2.05 -8.25 -6.38
N LEU A 193 -2.02 -9.28 -7.22
CA LEU A 193 -3.18 -9.70 -8.01
C LEU A 193 -4.34 -10.19 -7.13
N ALA A 194 -4.08 -10.76 -5.95
CA ALA A 194 -5.12 -11.18 -5.01
C ALA A 194 -5.68 -10.03 -4.16
N CYS A 195 -5.06 -8.85 -4.16
CA CYS A 195 -5.42 -7.75 -3.27
C CYS A 195 -6.80 -7.16 -3.61
N GLU A 196 -7.74 -7.21 -2.66
CA GLU A 196 -9.10 -6.65 -2.84
C GLU A 196 -9.17 -5.13 -2.69
N ARG A 197 -8.11 -4.50 -2.16
CA ARG A 197 -8.03 -3.05 -1.88
C ARG A 197 -7.66 -2.21 -3.11
N LEU A 198 -7.18 -2.84 -4.18
CA LEU A 198 -6.76 -2.15 -5.39
C LEU A 198 -7.96 -1.55 -6.13
N GLN A 199 -7.87 -0.29 -6.50
CA GLN A 199 -8.90 0.43 -7.26
C GLN A 199 -8.66 0.30 -8.78
N VAL A 200 -8.63 -0.93 -9.30
CA VAL A 200 -8.42 -1.19 -10.73
C VAL A 200 -9.41 -2.22 -11.28
N THR A 201 -9.60 -2.19 -12.59
CA THR A 201 -10.41 -3.20 -13.29
C THR A 201 -9.63 -4.50 -13.48
N GLU A 202 -10.35 -5.61 -13.69
CA GLU A 202 -9.72 -6.92 -13.89
C GLU A 202 -8.92 -6.97 -15.19
N GLU A 203 -9.30 -6.21 -16.23
CA GLU A 203 -8.54 -6.10 -17.48
C GLU A 203 -7.13 -5.55 -17.26
N VAL A 204 -6.98 -4.57 -16.37
CA VAL A 204 -5.67 -4.00 -16.00
C VAL A 204 -4.82 -5.05 -15.30
N LEU A 205 -5.41 -5.86 -14.41
CA LEU A 205 -4.72 -6.93 -13.70
C LEU A 205 -4.30 -8.07 -14.62
N VAL A 206 -5.17 -8.47 -15.55
CA VAL A 206 -4.84 -9.47 -16.58
C VAL A 206 -3.71 -8.96 -17.48
N THR A 207 -3.78 -7.71 -17.94
CA THR A 207 -2.72 -7.09 -18.74
C THR A 207 -1.39 -7.09 -18.00
N ALA A 208 -1.40 -6.77 -16.70
CA ALA A 208 -0.21 -6.81 -15.86
C ALA A 208 0.36 -8.22 -15.71
N ALA A 209 -0.50 -9.22 -15.43
CA ALA A 209 -0.10 -10.62 -15.30
C ALA A 209 0.56 -11.12 -16.60
N LEU A 210 -0.06 -10.86 -17.75
CA LEU A 210 0.50 -11.21 -19.06
C LEU A 210 1.83 -10.48 -19.31
N ARG A 211 1.90 -9.17 -19.05
CA ARG A 211 3.15 -8.39 -19.21
C ARG A 211 4.29 -8.95 -18.35
N TRP A 212 4.01 -9.37 -17.12
CA TRP A 212 5.00 -9.98 -16.24
C TRP A 212 5.49 -11.33 -16.78
N VAL A 213 4.60 -12.19 -17.27
CA VAL A 213 4.98 -13.48 -17.88
C VAL A 213 5.79 -13.28 -19.16
N HIS A 214 5.37 -12.37 -20.03
CA HIS A 214 6.05 -12.04 -21.29
C HIS A 214 7.46 -11.47 -21.11
N HIS A 215 7.79 -10.94 -19.92
CA HIS A 215 9.15 -10.44 -19.65
C HIS A 215 10.20 -11.57 -19.62
N TRP A 216 9.84 -12.75 -19.09
CA TRP A 216 10.69 -13.95 -19.09
C TRP A 216 9.85 -15.20 -19.37
N PRO A 217 9.45 -15.44 -20.64
CA PRO A 217 8.47 -16.46 -20.98
C PRO A 217 8.96 -17.88 -20.66
N ASP A 218 10.26 -18.15 -20.82
CA ASP A 218 10.84 -19.48 -20.60
C ASP A 218 10.67 -19.97 -19.16
N GLU A 219 10.82 -19.08 -18.17
CA GLU A 219 10.71 -19.44 -16.75
C GLU A 219 9.29 -19.24 -16.20
N ARG A 220 8.56 -18.22 -16.70
CA ARG A 220 7.29 -17.76 -16.11
C ARG A 220 6.05 -18.39 -16.75
N LYS A 221 6.17 -19.06 -17.90
CA LYS A 221 5.01 -19.69 -18.57
C LYS A 221 4.28 -20.70 -17.68
N GLN A 222 5.01 -21.45 -16.84
CA GLN A 222 4.44 -22.38 -15.88
C GLN A 222 3.60 -21.69 -14.78
N ASP A 223 3.84 -20.41 -14.52
CA ASP A 223 3.14 -19.65 -13.48
C ASP A 223 1.84 -19.01 -13.98
N LEU A 224 1.61 -19.00 -15.30
CA LEU A 224 0.47 -18.34 -15.93
C LEU A 224 -0.87 -18.82 -15.38
N ARG A 225 -0.99 -20.13 -15.10
CA ARG A 225 -2.19 -20.70 -14.49
C ARG A 225 -2.47 -20.11 -13.12
N GLU A 226 -1.47 -20.11 -12.24
CA GLU A 226 -1.65 -19.63 -10.87
C GLU A 226 -1.96 -18.14 -10.83
N LEU A 227 -1.37 -17.36 -11.75
CA LEU A 227 -1.67 -15.93 -11.88
C LEU A 227 -3.12 -15.69 -12.32
N LEU A 228 -3.56 -16.33 -13.40
CA LEU A 228 -4.92 -16.15 -13.93
C LEU A 228 -6.00 -16.74 -13.02
N GLU A 229 -5.68 -17.74 -12.22
CA GLU A 229 -6.59 -18.31 -11.22
C GLU A 229 -6.93 -17.32 -10.09
N ARG A 230 -6.05 -16.33 -9.81
CA ARG A 230 -6.35 -15.25 -8.85
C ARG A 230 -7.22 -14.13 -9.45
N LEU A 231 -7.48 -14.17 -10.75
CA LEU A 231 -8.20 -13.12 -11.48
C LEU A 231 -9.64 -13.53 -11.77
N ARG A 232 -10.50 -12.51 -11.89
CA ARG A 232 -11.93 -12.69 -12.11
C ARG A 232 -12.25 -12.70 -13.60
N LEU A 233 -11.69 -13.67 -14.33
CA LEU A 233 -11.87 -13.81 -15.79
C LEU A 233 -13.34 -13.77 -16.26
N PRO A 234 -14.31 -14.36 -15.53
CA PRO A 234 -15.72 -14.27 -15.90
C PRO A 234 -16.29 -12.84 -15.98
N LEU A 235 -15.65 -11.88 -15.29
CA LEU A 235 -16.11 -10.49 -15.19
C LEU A 235 -15.45 -9.56 -16.23
N LEU A 236 -14.59 -10.08 -17.10
CA LEU A 236 -13.90 -9.30 -18.13
C LEU A 236 -14.86 -8.87 -19.24
N ASP A 237 -14.63 -7.68 -19.79
CA ASP A 237 -15.30 -7.22 -21.00
C ASP A 237 -15.20 -8.26 -22.16
N PRO A 238 -16.29 -8.51 -22.92
CA PRO A 238 -16.28 -9.48 -24.01
C PRO A 238 -15.23 -9.23 -25.09
N ALA A 239 -15.01 -7.97 -25.47
CA ALA A 239 -14.03 -7.60 -26.49
C ALA A 239 -12.62 -7.79 -25.96
N PHE A 240 -12.35 -7.41 -24.70
CA PHE A 240 -11.04 -7.64 -24.07
C PHE A 240 -10.71 -9.13 -23.94
N PHE A 241 -11.64 -9.95 -23.45
CA PHE A 241 -11.40 -11.39 -23.29
C PHE A 241 -11.07 -12.09 -24.60
N THR A 242 -11.82 -11.80 -25.68
CA THR A 242 -11.62 -12.46 -26.97
C THR A 242 -10.40 -11.89 -27.71
N GLY A 243 -10.22 -10.57 -27.68
CA GLY A 243 -9.20 -9.87 -28.46
C GLY A 243 -7.83 -9.78 -27.80
N ALA A 244 -7.75 -9.83 -26.47
CA ALA A 244 -6.48 -9.75 -25.73
C ALA A 244 -6.14 -11.07 -25.03
N LEU A 245 -7.03 -11.60 -24.17
CA LEU A 245 -6.72 -12.78 -23.36
C LEU A 245 -6.68 -14.08 -24.18
N GLU A 246 -7.74 -14.36 -24.96
CA GLU A 246 -7.78 -15.57 -25.79
C GLU A 246 -6.87 -15.47 -27.02
N ALA A 247 -6.57 -14.27 -27.52
CA ALA A 247 -5.66 -14.11 -28.65
C ALA A 247 -4.18 -14.29 -28.27
N ASP A 248 -3.85 -14.29 -26.97
CA ASP A 248 -2.47 -14.41 -26.49
C ASP A 248 -1.87 -15.81 -26.73
N GLU A 249 -0.68 -15.85 -27.34
CA GLU A 249 -0.01 -17.08 -27.74
C GLU A 249 0.33 -17.98 -26.53
N LEU A 250 0.79 -17.41 -25.41
CA LEU A 250 1.16 -18.18 -24.22
C LEU A 250 -0.07 -18.78 -23.55
N VAL A 251 -1.21 -18.07 -23.61
CA VAL A 251 -2.49 -18.55 -23.10
C VAL A 251 -3.00 -19.72 -23.93
N GLN A 252 -2.91 -19.64 -25.27
CA GLN A 252 -3.36 -20.70 -26.17
C GLN A 252 -2.53 -21.98 -26.05
N GLU A 253 -1.22 -21.84 -25.84
CA GLU A 253 -0.32 -22.99 -25.65
C GLU A 253 -0.54 -23.70 -24.31
N CYS A 254 -1.08 -23.02 -23.30
CA CYS A 254 -1.26 -23.58 -21.97
C CYS A 254 -2.58 -24.35 -21.85
N ALA A 255 -2.50 -25.69 -21.97
CA ALA A 255 -3.67 -26.56 -21.85
C ALA A 255 -4.36 -26.49 -20.47
N GLU A 256 -3.62 -26.14 -19.41
CA GLU A 256 -4.16 -26.06 -18.05
C GLU A 256 -5.07 -24.84 -17.82
N LEU A 257 -5.06 -23.84 -18.72
CA LEU A 257 -5.94 -22.67 -18.64
C LEU A 257 -7.34 -22.91 -19.22
N ARG A 258 -7.50 -23.98 -20.03
CA ARG A 258 -8.78 -24.30 -20.67
C ARG A 258 -9.98 -24.35 -19.71
N PRO A 259 -9.88 -24.92 -18.49
CA PRO A 259 -11.00 -24.93 -17.54
C PRO A 259 -11.40 -23.52 -17.10
N LEU A 260 -10.42 -22.64 -16.85
CA LEU A 260 -10.66 -21.26 -16.42
C LEU A 260 -11.32 -20.44 -17.54
N LEU A 261 -10.86 -20.60 -18.79
CA LEU A 261 -11.47 -19.95 -19.95
C LEU A 261 -12.88 -20.49 -20.23
N GLN A 262 -13.10 -21.79 -20.06
CA GLN A 262 -14.42 -22.42 -20.20
C GLN A 262 -15.41 -21.90 -19.15
N GLU A 263 -14.99 -21.76 -17.90
CA GLU A 263 -15.82 -21.17 -16.85
C GLU A 263 -16.23 -19.73 -17.22
N ALA A 264 -15.29 -18.90 -17.68
CA ALA A 264 -15.59 -17.54 -18.12
C ALA A 264 -16.59 -17.53 -19.30
N ARG A 265 -16.47 -18.46 -20.24
CA ARG A 265 -17.44 -18.64 -21.35
C ARG A 265 -18.81 -19.08 -20.84
N MET A 266 -18.87 -20.02 -19.91
CA MET A 266 -20.13 -20.50 -19.34
C MET A 266 -20.84 -19.38 -18.55
N TYR A 267 -20.10 -18.61 -17.75
CA TYR A 267 -20.66 -17.45 -17.04
C TYR A 267 -21.24 -16.41 -18.00
N ARG A 268 -20.69 -16.26 -19.21
CA ARG A 268 -21.26 -15.36 -20.23
C ARG A 268 -22.59 -15.85 -20.80
N VAL A 269 -22.72 -17.17 -20.99
CA VAL A 269 -23.92 -17.78 -21.59
C VAL A 269 -25.03 -17.94 -20.55
N PHE A 270 -24.68 -18.46 -19.37
CA PHE A 270 -25.61 -18.85 -18.32
C PHE A 270 -25.71 -17.83 -17.17
N GLY A 271 -24.87 -16.79 -17.19
CA GLY A 271 -24.86 -15.77 -16.16
C GLY A 271 -24.57 -16.36 -14.77
N ARG A 272 -25.41 -15.98 -13.81
CA ARG A 272 -25.27 -16.33 -12.38
C ARG A 272 -25.57 -17.79 -12.05
N GLU A 273 -26.01 -18.61 -13.00
CA GLU A 273 -26.13 -20.06 -12.80
C GLU A 273 -24.75 -20.71 -12.59
N VAL A 274 -23.69 -20.08 -13.10
CA VAL A 274 -22.31 -20.43 -12.81
C VAL A 274 -21.83 -19.61 -11.61
N GLN A 275 -21.60 -20.28 -10.49
CA GLN A 275 -21.10 -19.63 -9.28
C GLN A 275 -19.74 -20.16 -8.88
N SER A 276 -18.80 -19.24 -8.67
CA SER A 276 -17.49 -19.52 -8.10
C SER A 276 -16.92 -18.26 -7.46
N GLU A 277 -15.76 -18.36 -6.80
CA GLU A 277 -15.11 -17.18 -6.21
C GLU A 277 -14.76 -16.12 -7.25
N ARG A 278 -14.47 -16.53 -8.50
CA ARG A 278 -14.09 -15.61 -9.59
C ARG A 278 -15.29 -14.97 -10.31
N THR A 279 -16.52 -15.39 -10.03
CA THR A 279 -17.73 -14.75 -10.58
C THR A 279 -18.23 -13.61 -9.69
N ARG A 280 -17.54 -13.30 -8.58
CA ARG A 280 -17.88 -12.23 -7.64
C ARG A 280 -16.96 -11.02 -7.83
N PRO A 281 -17.45 -9.80 -8.08
CA PRO A 281 -16.61 -8.60 -8.23
C PRO A 281 -15.72 -8.31 -7.01
N ARG A 282 -14.61 -7.58 -7.21
CA ARG A 282 -13.78 -7.07 -6.09
C ARG A 282 -14.57 -6.06 -5.27
N ARG A 283 -14.33 -6.04 -3.95
CA ARG A 283 -14.89 -5.03 -3.04
C ARG A 283 -14.66 -3.59 -3.51
N CYS A 284 -13.49 -3.30 -4.08
CA CYS A 284 -13.11 -1.95 -4.51
C CYS A 284 -13.32 -1.69 -6.03
N SER A 285 -14.02 -2.56 -6.75
CA SER A 285 -14.33 -2.37 -8.19
C SER A 285 -15.45 -1.35 -8.47
N GLY A 286 -16.00 -0.73 -7.43
CA GLY A 286 -17.20 0.12 -7.50
C GLY A 286 -18.52 -0.68 -7.58
N TRP A 287 -18.44 -2.02 -7.57
CA TRP A 287 -19.58 -2.92 -7.48
C TRP A 287 -19.87 -3.25 -6.02
N ALA A 288 -21.10 -3.04 -5.58
CA ALA A 288 -21.55 -3.45 -4.25
C ALA A 288 -22.59 -4.56 -4.39
N GLU A 289 -22.54 -5.53 -3.49
CA GLU A 289 -23.69 -6.40 -3.25
C GLU A 289 -24.74 -5.57 -2.51
N VAL A 290 -25.89 -5.42 -3.16
CA VAL A 290 -26.97 -4.56 -2.71
C VAL A 290 -28.26 -5.36 -2.67
N ILE A 291 -28.98 -5.21 -1.58
CA ILE A 291 -30.34 -5.73 -1.44
C ILE A 291 -31.30 -4.60 -1.76
N PHE A 292 -32.15 -4.77 -2.78
CA PHE A 292 -33.23 -3.84 -3.06
C PHE A 292 -34.50 -4.25 -2.33
N VAL A 293 -35.10 -3.29 -1.63
CA VAL A 293 -36.44 -3.39 -1.05
C VAL A 293 -37.35 -2.47 -1.85
N ILE A 294 -38.26 -3.09 -2.60
CA ILE A 294 -39.16 -2.38 -3.50
C ILE A 294 -40.58 -2.45 -2.93
N GLY A 295 -41.09 -1.28 -2.55
CA GLY A 295 -42.46 -1.09 -2.07
C GLY A 295 -42.74 -1.58 -0.65
N GLY A 296 -44.04 -1.64 -0.32
CA GLY A 296 -44.53 -2.03 0.99
C GLY A 296 -46.02 -1.71 1.14
N CYS A 297 -46.67 -2.25 2.17
CA CYS A 297 -48.00 -1.80 2.59
C CYS A 297 -48.00 -1.39 4.07
N ASP A 298 -48.91 -0.49 4.44
CA ASP A 298 -49.15 -0.20 5.85
C ASP A 298 -49.68 -1.45 6.60
N LYS A 299 -49.73 -1.38 7.93
CA LYS A 299 -50.18 -2.49 8.80
C LYS A 299 -51.60 -2.96 8.47
N ASN A 300 -52.38 -2.13 7.79
CA ASN A 300 -53.77 -2.41 7.44
C ASN A 300 -53.92 -2.84 5.97
N GLY A 301 -52.83 -2.87 5.19
CA GLY A 301 -52.82 -3.22 3.77
C GLY A 301 -53.46 -2.19 2.83
N PHE A 302 -53.88 -1.03 3.33
CA PHE A 302 -54.66 -0.04 2.57
C PHE A 302 -53.78 0.98 1.85
N SER A 303 -52.67 1.38 2.47
CA SER A 303 -51.71 2.30 1.86
C SER A 303 -50.51 1.54 1.29
N ARG A 304 -50.26 1.71 -0.01
CA ARG A 304 -49.09 1.16 -0.70
C ARG A 304 -47.98 2.19 -0.73
N LEU A 305 -46.78 1.77 -0.38
CA LEU A 305 -45.60 2.60 -0.38
C LEU A 305 -44.84 2.40 -1.69
N SER A 306 -44.48 3.50 -2.35
CA SER A 306 -43.73 3.51 -3.63
C SER A 306 -42.22 3.64 -3.43
N PHE A 307 -41.74 3.54 -2.19
CA PHE A 307 -40.32 3.70 -1.91
C PHE A 307 -39.55 2.53 -2.51
N THR A 308 -38.37 2.84 -2.99
CA THR A 308 -37.33 1.84 -3.18
C THR A 308 -36.17 2.22 -2.27
N GLU A 309 -35.74 1.28 -1.46
CA GLU A 309 -34.52 1.40 -0.68
C GLU A 309 -33.52 0.34 -1.11
N LYS A 310 -32.24 0.66 -1.00
CA LYS A 310 -31.15 -0.23 -1.34
C LYS A 310 -30.20 -0.31 -0.14
N LEU A 311 -29.97 -1.52 0.35
CA LEU A 311 -29.03 -1.82 1.43
C LEU A 311 -27.71 -2.28 0.82
N ASN A 312 -26.63 -1.54 1.05
CA ASN A 312 -25.29 -2.02 0.72
C ASN A 312 -24.86 -3.05 1.79
N VAL A 313 -24.71 -4.32 1.40
CA VAL A 313 -24.38 -5.42 2.33
C VAL A 313 -22.99 -5.24 2.95
N SER A 314 -22.07 -4.59 2.25
CA SER A 314 -20.70 -4.38 2.71
C SER A 314 -20.55 -3.25 3.73
N SER A 315 -21.31 -2.16 3.59
CA SER A 315 -21.29 -1.02 4.52
C SER A 315 -22.39 -1.06 5.57
N GLY A 316 -23.44 -1.86 5.35
CA GLY A 316 -24.66 -1.86 6.18
C GLY A 316 -25.52 -0.61 6.01
N GLU A 317 -25.21 0.25 5.03
CA GLU A 317 -25.87 1.53 4.83
C GLU A 317 -27.12 1.38 3.94
N TRP A 318 -28.23 1.95 4.39
CA TRP A 318 -29.47 2.08 3.63
C TRP A 318 -29.48 3.40 2.86
N THR A 319 -29.73 3.32 1.55
CA THR A 319 -29.85 4.51 0.70
C THR A 319 -31.14 4.44 -0.13
N SER A 320 -31.77 5.59 -0.36
CA SER A 320 -32.98 5.66 -1.19
C SER A 320 -32.63 5.51 -2.68
N ALA A 321 -33.43 4.75 -3.41
CA ALA A 321 -33.34 4.58 -4.86
C ALA A 321 -34.57 5.17 -5.55
N ALA A 322 -34.62 5.11 -6.89
CA ALA A 322 -35.74 5.67 -7.64
C ALA A 322 -37.07 5.03 -7.22
N ALA A 323 -38.07 5.86 -6.95
CA ALA A 323 -39.42 5.43 -6.62
C ALA A 323 -40.11 4.79 -7.83
N LEU A 324 -41.02 3.85 -7.58
CA LEU A 324 -41.79 3.19 -8.63
C LEU A 324 -42.73 4.20 -9.33
N PRO A 325 -42.68 4.30 -10.69
CA PRO A 325 -43.60 5.14 -11.45
C PRO A 325 -44.97 4.44 -11.57
N GLY A 326 -46.05 5.20 -11.33
CA GLY A 326 -47.43 4.72 -11.49
C GLY A 326 -47.98 4.04 -10.23
N TYR A 327 -48.60 4.84 -9.37
CA TYR A 327 -49.12 4.48 -8.04
C TYR A 327 -50.36 3.55 -8.02
N SER A 328 -50.77 3.00 -9.16
CA SER A 328 -52.06 2.31 -9.32
C SER A 328 -51.98 0.80 -9.54
N LYS A 329 -50.79 0.23 -9.72
CA LYS A 329 -50.63 -1.22 -9.94
C LYS A 329 -50.70 -1.99 -8.60
N SER A 330 -51.40 -3.12 -8.62
CA SER A 330 -51.48 -4.08 -7.51
C SER A 330 -50.63 -5.29 -7.85
N GLU A 331 -49.94 -5.84 -6.84
CA GLU A 331 -49.06 -7.02 -6.96
C GLU A 331 -47.88 -6.78 -7.92
N PHE A 332 -46.67 -6.97 -7.41
CA PHE A 332 -45.46 -6.76 -8.20
C PHE A 332 -44.74 -8.10 -8.35
N ALA A 333 -44.18 -8.32 -9.52
CA ALA A 333 -43.13 -9.30 -9.72
C ALA A 333 -41.89 -8.54 -10.19
N ALA A 334 -40.75 -8.81 -9.57
CA ALA A 334 -39.50 -8.22 -9.98
C ALA A 334 -38.50 -9.32 -10.35
N CYS A 335 -37.75 -9.09 -11.41
CA CYS A 335 -36.61 -9.90 -11.78
C CYS A 335 -35.40 -9.01 -12.04
N GLU A 336 -34.22 -9.59 -11.88
CA GLU A 336 -32.97 -8.97 -12.28
C GLU A 336 -32.53 -9.56 -13.61
N LEU A 337 -32.11 -8.71 -14.53
CA LEU A 337 -31.48 -9.11 -15.78
C LEU A 337 -30.34 -8.13 -16.09
N GLN A 338 -29.13 -8.66 -16.24
CA GLN A 338 -27.94 -7.89 -16.59
C GLN A 338 -27.74 -6.63 -15.73
N ASN A 339 -27.94 -6.77 -14.42
CA ASN A 339 -27.81 -5.68 -13.44
C ASN A 339 -28.87 -4.56 -13.54
N ASP A 340 -29.93 -4.76 -14.32
CA ASP A 340 -31.14 -3.95 -14.30
C ASP A 340 -32.26 -4.69 -13.55
N ILE A 341 -33.08 -3.94 -12.81
CA ILE A 341 -34.26 -4.47 -12.12
C ILE A 341 -35.49 -4.18 -12.95
N TYR A 342 -36.16 -5.24 -13.38
CA TYR A 342 -37.42 -5.16 -14.07
C TYR A 342 -38.53 -5.42 -13.07
N VAL A 343 -39.46 -4.47 -12.95
CA VAL A 343 -40.64 -4.60 -12.10
C VAL A 343 -41.87 -4.60 -12.99
N SER A 344 -42.64 -5.68 -12.93
CA SER A 344 -43.95 -5.82 -13.56
C SER A 344 -45.02 -5.75 -12.48
N GLY A 345 -46.21 -5.26 -12.84
CA GLY A 345 -47.36 -5.25 -11.93
C GLY A 345 -48.68 -5.31 -12.69
N THR A 346 -49.71 -5.84 -12.06
CA THR A 346 -51.02 -6.05 -12.68
C THR A 346 -52.02 -4.95 -12.30
N TYR A 347 -53.08 -4.85 -13.10
CA TYR A 347 -54.29 -4.13 -12.74
C TYR A 347 -55.37 -5.19 -12.54
N HIS A 348 -55.60 -5.71 -11.32
CA HIS A 348 -56.87 -6.27 -10.82
C HIS A 348 -56.70 -7.30 -9.67
N LEU A 349 -57.77 -7.40 -8.86
CA LEU A 349 -57.90 -8.11 -7.59
C LEU A 349 -57.58 -9.62 -7.68
N CYS A 350 -56.47 -10.07 -7.10
CA CYS A 350 -56.32 -11.44 -6.61
C CYS A 350 -55.84 -11.45 -5.14
N MET A 351 -56.30 -12.42 -4.35
CA MET A 351 -56.13 -12.44 -2.89
C MET A 351 -54.83 -13.12 -2.43
N TYR A 352 -53.69 -12.79 -3.04
CA TYR A 352 -52.38 -13.27 -2.55
C TYR A 352 -51.38 -12.11 -2.46
N GLN A 353 -51.18 -11.61 -1.24
CA GLN A 353 -50.29 -10.48 -0.93
C GLN A 353 -48.82 -10.92 -0.91
N VAL A 354 -48.04 -10.47 -1.89
CA VAL A 354 -46.59 -10.29 -1.71
C VAL A 354 -46.39 -8.83 -1.33
N SER A 355 -46.06 -8.58 -0.06
CA SER A 355 -46.00 -7.22 0.49
C SER A 355 -44.65 -6.52 0.26
N GLN A 356 -43.59 -7.27 -0.03
CA GLN A 356 -42.23 -6.76 -0.25
C GLN A 356 -41.47 -7.70 -1.19
N ILE A 357 -40.64 -7.13 -2.07
CA ILE A 357 -39.70 -7.90 -2.89
C ILE A 357 -38.27 -7.56 -2.48
N ILE A 358 -37.49 -8.61 -2.22
CA ILE A 358 -36.08 -8.54 -1.83
C ILE A 358 -35.27 -9.18 -2.94
N LEU A 359 -34.41 -8.42 -3.62
CA LEU A 359 -33.52 -8.92 -4.67
C LEU A 359 -32.05 -8.65 -4.32
N PRO A 360 -31.19 -9.69 -4.25
CA PRO A 360 -29.75 -9.53 -4.12
C PRO A 360 -29.10 -9.26 -5.49
N ILE A 361 -28.42 -8.12 -5.62
CA ILE A 361 -27.85 -7.65 -6.89
C ILE A 361 -26.45 -7.10 -6.69
N PHE A 362 -25.51 -7.43 -7.57
CA PHE A 362 -24.24 -6.74 -7.65
C PHE A 362 -24.37 -5.55 -8.58
N CYS A 363 -24.38 -4.33 -8.05
CA CYS A 363 -24.66 -3.14 -8.84
C CYS A 363 -23.57 -2.07 -8.71
N GLN A 364 -23.13 -1.53 -9.85
CA GLN A 364 -22.27 -0.36 -9.94
C GLN A 364 -23.15 0.90 -9.96
N ASN A 365 -23.46 1.45 -8.78
CA ASN A 365 -24.15 2.74 -8.55
C ASN A 365 -24.97 3.33 -9.74
N LYS A 366 -26.06 2.67 -10.15
CA LYS A 366 -26.92 3.13 -11.28
C LYS A 366 -28.42 3.05 -10.98
N ASN A 367 -29.17 3.86 -11.73
CA ASN A 367 -30.60 4.14 -11.57
C ASN A 367 -31.47 2.97 -12.03
N MET A 368 -32.54 2.69 -11.27
CA MET A 368 -33.62 1.77 -11.67
C MET A 368 -34.26 2.26 -12.98
N ARG A 369 -34.44 1.34 -13.94
CA ARG A 369 -35.18 1.59 -15.18
C ARG A 369 -36.43 0.73 -15.16
N VAL A 370 -37.60 1.36 -15.33
CA VAL A 370 -38.88 0.66 -15.36
C VAL A 370 -39.33 0.51 -16.80
N GLY A 371 -39.38 -0.73 -17.28
CA GLY A 371 -39.96 -1.07 -18.57
C GLY A 371 -41.46 -1.33 -18.44
N THR A 372 -42.29 -0.50 -19.07
CA THR A 372 -43.72 -0.82 -19.25
C THR A 372 -43.84 -1.77 -20.43
N GLY A 373 -43.98 -3.08 -20.16
CA GLY A 373 -44.47 -4.01 -21.17
C GLY A 373 -45.95 -3.73 -21.40
N GLU A 374 -46.29 -2.97 -22.45
CA GLU A 374 -47.61 -3.07 -23.03
C GLU A 374 -47.69 -4.43 -23.73
N SER A 375 -48.53 -5.31 -23.21
CA SER A 375 -48.96 -6.49 -23.93
C SER A 375 -49.77 -6.01 -25.14
N GLU A 376 -49.15 -5.95 -26.31
CA GLU A 376 -49.92 -5.95 -27.56
C GLU A 376 -50.73 -7.25 -27.60
N GLU A 377 -52.04 -7.13 -27.43
CA GLU A 377 -52.97 -8.21 -27.74
C GLU A 377 -52.76 -8.64 -29.19
N LEU A 378 -52.22 -9.84 -29.38
CA LEU A 378 -52.37 -10.62 -30.59
C LEU A 378 -53.88 -10.79 -30.87
N LYS A 379 -54.45 -9.88 -31.65
CA LYS A 379 -55.71 -10.14 -32.33
C LYS A 379 -55.42 -11.07 -33.50
N THR A 380 -56.00 -12.27 -33.37
CA THR A 380 -56.14 -13.34 -34.36
C THR A 380 -56.29 -12.89 -35.81
#